data_AF-C3VX25-F1
#
_entry.id   AF-C3VX25-F1
#
_cell.length_a   1.000
_cell.length_b   1.000
_cell.length_c   1.000
_cell.angle_alpha   90.00
_cell.angle_beta   90.00
_cell.angle_gamma   90.00
#
_symmetry.space_group_name_H-M   'P 1'
#
loop_
_entity.id
_entity.type
_entity.pdbx_description
1 polymer ?
#
loop_
_entity_poly.entity_id
_entity_poly.type
_entity_poly.pdbx_seq_one_letter_code
_entity_poly.pdbx_strand_id
1 'polypeptide(L)' 'MFGEVKYFFERDPLGQKVVDLLKELEEVFQLLRKKLRMALRSHL' A
#
# COMPACT_ATOMS: atom_id res chain seq x y z
N MET A 1 -8.68 20.82 10.36
CA MET A 1 -7.52 20.11 9.77
C MET A 1 -7.46 18.62 10.10
N PHE A 2 -7.07 18.15 11.30
CA PHE A 2 -6.89 16.70 11.53
C PHE A 2 -8.19 15.88 11.38
N GLY A 3 -9.34 16.44 11.79
CA GLY A 3 -10.65 15.81 11.64
C GLY A 3 -11.15 15.72 10.20
N GLU A 4 -10.80 16.69 9.34
CA GLU A 4 -11.20 16.72 7.93
C GLU A 4 -10.40 15.69 7.12
N VAL A 5 -9.11 15.57 7.40
CA VAL A 5 -8.25 14.55 6.80
C VAL A 5 -8.72 13.15 7.18
N LYS A 6 -9.05 12.94 8.46
CA LYS A 6 -9.61 11.68 8.93
C LYS A 6 -10.95 11.37 8.26
N TYR A 7 -11.85 12.35 8.20
CA TYR A 7 -13.13 12.19 7.52
C TYR A 7 -12.95 11.85 6.03
N PHE A 8 -12.02 12.51 5.33
CA PHE A 8 -11.74 12.24 3.93
C PHE A 8 -11.32 10.77 3.72
N PHE A 9 -10.32 10.28 4.44
CA PHE A 9 -9.87 8.90 4.27
C PHE A 9 -10.85 7.83 4.80
N GLU A 10 -11.74 8.17 5.73
CA GLU A 10 -12.67 7.19 6.33
C GLU A 10 -14.09 7.20 5.72
N ARG A 11 -14.58 8.35 5.24
CA ARG A 11 -15.99 8.54 4.86
C ARG A 11 -16.16 9.06 3.44
N ASP A 12 -15.18 9.78 2.89
CA ASP A 12 -15.27 10.33 1.54
C ASP A 12 -14.98 9.24 0.48
N PRO A 13 -15.79 9.12 -0.59
CA PRO A 13 -15.59 8.12 -1.62
C PRO A 13 -14.24 8.21 -2.35
N LEU A 14 -13.71 9.43 -2.54
CA LEU A 14 -12.39 9.62 -3.16
C LEU A 14 -11.29 9.22 -2.18
N GLY A 15 -11.41 9.60 -0.91
CA GLY A 15 -10.45 9.19 0.11
C GLY A 15 -10.39 7.68 0.29
N GLN A 16 -11.53 6.97 0.24
CA GLN A 16 -11.54 5.51 0.25
C GLN A 16 -10.86 4.89 -0.98
N LYS A 17 -11.06 5.44 -2.19
CA LYS A 17 -10.31 5.00 -3.37
C LYS A 17 -8.80 5.19 -3.22
N VAL A 18 -8.37 6.29 -2.60
CA VAL A 18 -6.94 6.51 -2.31
C VAL A 18 -6.42 5.48 -1.32
N VAL A 19 -7.19 5.15 -0.27
CA VAL A 19 -6.82 4.09 0.69
C VAL A 19 -6.69 2.74 -0.01
N ASP A 20 -7.61 2.39 -0.91
CA ASP A 20 -7.56 1.13 -1.64
C ASP A 20 -6.36 1.06 -2.60
N LEU A 21 -6.05 2.15 -3.31
CA LEU A 21 -4.82 2.25 -4.12
C LEU A 21 -3.55 2.07 -3.29
N LEU A 22 -3.52 2.61 -2.05
CA LEU A 22 -2.38 2.44 -1.16
C LEU A 22 -2.21 0.98 -0.71
N LYS A 23 -3.31 0.25 -0.50
CA LYS A 23 -3.26 -1.19 -0.19
C LYS A 23 -2.75 -2.01 -1.38
N GLU A 24 -3.23 -1.73 -2.59
CA GLU A 24 -2.74 -2.40 -3.80
C GLU A 24 -1.23 -2.16 -4.00
N LEU A 25 -0.77 -0.92 -3.76
CA LEU A 25 0.66 -0.60 -3.78
C LEU A 25 1.45 -1.38 -2.73
N GLU A 26 0.93 -1.51 -1.50
CA GLU A 26 1.56 -2.30 -0.45
C GLU A 26 1.74 -3.78 -0.88
N GLU A 27 0.71 -4.38 -1.49
CA GLU A 27 0.80 -5.75 -1.99
C GLU A 27 1.88 -5.92 -3.06
N VAL A 28 1.97 -4.96 -4.00
CA VAL A 28 3.03 -4.95 -5.02
C VAL A 28 4.41 -4.86 -4.38
N PHE A 29 4.61 -3.99 -3.40
CA PHE A 29 5.88 -3.90 -2.67
C PHE A 29 6.23 -5.19 -1.92
N GLN A 30 5.25 -5.86 -1.32
CA GLN A 30 5.47 -7.14 -0.66
C GLN A 30 5.89 -8.24 -1.66
N LEU A 31 5.25 -8.29 -2.82
CA LEU A 31 5.63 -9.22 -3.90
C LEU A 31 7.04 -8.94 -4.41
N LEU A 32 7.40 -7.67 -4.64
CA LEU A 32 8.75 -7.26 -5.02
C LEU A 32 9.77 -7.68 -3.97
N ARG A 33 9.49 -7.43 -2.68
CA ARG A 33 10.35 -7.83 -1.57
C ARG A 33 10.55 -9.35 -1.52
N LYS A 34 9.50 -10.14 -1.76
CA LYS A 34 9.59 -11.61 -1.82
C LYS A 34 10.47 -12.07 -2.98
N LYS A 35 10.29 -11.50 -4.17
CA LYS A 35 11.12 -11.79 -5.36
C LYS A 35 12.59 -11.43 -5.11
N LEU A 36 12.86 -10.26 -4.54
CA LEU A 36 14.22 -9.85 -4.18
C LEU A 36 14.86 -10.82 -3.19
N ARG A 37 14.14 -11.23 -2.14
CA ARG A 37 14.64 -12.21 -1.16
C ARG A 37 14.94 -13.56 -1.81
N MET A 38 14.09 -14.02 -2.72
CA MET A 38 14.33 -15.27 -3.46
C MET A 38 15.55 -15.17 -4.36
N ALA A 39 15.69 -14.08 -5.12
CA ALA A 39 16.84 -13.85 -5.98
C ALA A 39 18.15 -13.84 -5.16
N LEU A 40 18.16 -13.10 -4.04
CA LEU A 40 19.32 -13.05 -3.13
C LEU A 40 19.68 -14.43 -2.54
N ARG A 41 18.67 -15.26 -2.19
CA ARG A 41 18.90 -16.63 -1.72
C ARG A 41 19.38 -17.59 -2.81
N SER A 42 19.05 -17.32 -4.07
CA SER A 42 19.49 -18.15 -5.21
C SER A 42 20.92 -17.84 -5.65
N HIS A 43 21.48 -16.70 -5.19
CA HIS A 43 22.84 -16.25 -5.49
C HIS A 43 23.82 -16.49 -4.33
N LEU A 44 23.37 -17.09 -3.22
CA LEU A 44 24.17 -17.60 -2.10
C LEU A 44 24.20 -19.13 -2.17
#